data_AF-A0A3R7L586-F1
#
_entry.id   AF-A0A3R7L586-F1
#
_cell.length_a   1.000
_cell.length_b   1.000
_cell.length_c   1.000
_cell.angle_alpha   90.00
_cell.angle_beta   90.00
_cell.angle_gamma   90.00
#
_symmetry.space_group_name_H-M   'P 1'
#
loop_
_entity.id
_entity.type
_entity.pdbx_description
1 polymer ?
#
loop_
_entity_poly.entity_id
_entity_poly.type
_entity_poly.pdbx_seq_one_letter_code
_entity_poly.pdbx_strand_id
1 'polypeptide(L)'
;KMTSKLYKALAPAERAALEKRAKAMPSLKRVKKPKAGAKGEEKPKRAPSKYAQFVKANLPKYSQLPNKERLAAVAKLWKQQQQLQQQRQHPQVLQQRQQPQKRRV
;
A
#
# COMPACT_ATOMS: atom_id res chain seq x y z
N LYS A 1 16.83 25.69 -5.94
CA LYS A 1 15.42 25.93 -5.51
C LYS A 1 15.34 25.86 -3.99
N MET A 2 15.22 26.98 -3.27
CA MET A 2 15.18 27.02 -1.79
C MET A 2 13.91 26.38 -1.21
N THR A 3 12.80 26.42 -1.93
CA THR A 3 11.50 25.89 -1.49
C THR A 3 11.48 24.36 -1.28
N SER A 4 12.36 23.60 -1.96
CA SER A 4 12.43 22.15 -1.74
C SER A 4 13.05 21.79 -0.39
N LYS A 5 13.94 22.63 0.15
CA LYS A 5 14.52 22.46 1.48
C LYS A 5 13.47 22.69 2.56
N LEU A 6 12.64 23.73 2.40
CA LEU A 6 11.53 24.04 3.30
C LEU A 6 10.50 22.92 3.35
N TYR A 7 10.08 22.40 2.20
CA TYR A 7 9.13 21.27 2.15
C TYR A 7 9.67 20.00 2.83
N LYS A 8 10.98 19.75 2.72
CA LYS A 8 11.64 18.61 3.38
C LYS A 8 11.80 18.80 4.89
N ALA A 9 11.87 20.04 5.36
CA ALA A 9 12.01 20.39 6.77
C ALA A 9 10.67 20.46 7.54
N LEU A 10 9.52 20.36 6.84
CA LEU A 10 8.20 20.31 7.47
C LEU A 10 8.08 19.11 8.42
N ALA A 11 7.37 19.33 9.54
CA ALA A 11 7.03 18.23 10.44
C ALA A 11 6.10 17.22 9.73
N PRO A 12 6.14 15.92 10.10
CA PRO A 12 5.30 14.90 9.47
C PRO A 12 3.80 15.23 9.49
N ALA A 13 3.32 15.88 10.55
CA ALA A 13 1.93 16.29 10.69
C ALA A 13 1.53 17.37 9.65
N GLU A 14 2.36 18.39 9.46
CA GLU A 14 2.12 19.46 8.48
C GLU A 14 2.18 18.92 7.06
N ARG A 15 3.12 18.00 6.80
CA ARG A 15 3.23 17.33 5.51
C ARG A 15 1.98 16.51 5.20
N ALA A 16 1.44 15.79 6.18
CA ALA A 16 0.19 15.05 6.04
C ALA A 16 -1.02 15.97 5.80
N ALA A 17 -1.09 17.12 6.47
CA ALA A 17 -2.14 18.12 6.22
C ALA A 17 -2.06 18.69 4.80
N LEU A 18 -0.86 18.99 4.31
CA LEU A 18 -0.64 19.48 2.95
C LEU A 18 -1.01 18.41 1.89
N GLU A 19 -0.67 17.14 2.14
CA GLU A 19 -1.07 16.03 1.27
C GLU A 19 -2.59 15.82 1.24
N LYS A 20 -3.29 15.96 2.38
CA LYS A 20 -4.76 15.91 2.42
C LYS A 20 -5.37 17.03 1.57
N ARG A 21 -4.87 18.26 1.71
CA ARG A 21 -5.31 19.41 0.91
C ARG A 21 -5.04 19.22 -0.59
N ALA A 22 -3.87 18.71 -0.94
CA ALA A 22 -3.52 18.43 -2.34
C ALA A 22 -4.42 17.35 -2.96
N LYS A 23 -4.82 16.32 -2.19
CA LYS A 23 -5.77 15.30 -2.65
C LYS A 23 -7.19 15.86 -2.82
N ALA A 24 -7.60 16.81 -1.98
CA ALA A 24 -8.90 17.47 -2.07
C ALA A 24 -9.02 18.45 -3.26
N MET A 25 -7.90 18.92 -3.80
CA MET A 25 -7.85 19.76 -5.01
C MET A 25 -7.30 18.96 -6.19
N PRO A 26 -8.12 18.10 -6.85
CA PRO A 26 -7.67 17.37 -8.02
C PRO A 26 -7.26 18.35 -9.12
N SER A 27 -6.00 18.27 -9.57
CA SER A 27 -5.51 19.09 -10.68
C SER A 27 -6.32 18.79 -11.95
N LEU A 28 -6.94 19.82 -12.52
CA LEU A 28 -7.66 19.77 -13.80
C LEU A 28 -6.76 19.31 -14.96
N LYS A 29 -5.44 19.53 -14.84
CA LYS A 29 -4.45 19.09 -15.81
C LYS A 29 -3.69 17.90 -15.25
N ARG A 30 -4.11 16.69 -15.61
CA ARG A 30 -3.23 15.52 -15.56
C ARG A 30 -2.12 15.78 -16.57
N VAL A 31 -0.94 16.18 -16.09
CA VAL A 31 0.26 16.29 -16.91
C VAL A 31 0.44 14.94 -17.60
N LYS A 32 0.16 14.89 -18.91
CA LYS A 32 0.50 13.74 -19.74
C LYS A 32 2.02 13.64 -19.67
N LYS A 33 2.54 12.80 -18.76
CA LYS A 33 3.94 12.44 -18.79
C LYS A 33 4.20 11.89 -20.19
N PRO A 34 5.21 12.39 -20.94
CA PRO A 34 5.56 11.76 -22.21
C PRO A 34 5.76 10.28 -21.93
N LYS A 35 5.10 9.45 -22.74
CA LYS A 35 5.15 7.99 -22.66
C LYS A 35 6.62 7.61 -22.81
N ALA A 36 7.31 7.43 -21.69
CA ALA A 36 8.73 7.12 -21.68
C ALA A 36 8.94 5.77 -22.37
N GLY A 37 9.49 5.83 -23.57
CA GLY A 37 10.13 4.74 -24.30
C GLY A 37 9.15 3.73 -24.89
N ALA A 38 9.42 3.36 -26.14
CA ALA A 38 8.85 2.22 -26.83
C ALA A 38 8.97 0.93 -26.00
N LYS A 39 8.24 -0.13 -26.39
CA LYS A 39 8.36 -1.50 -25.87
C LYS A 39 9.75 -2.13 -26.16
N GLY A 40 10.84 -1.50 -25.76
CA GLY A 40 12.20 -1.93 -26.15
C GLY A 40 13.34 -1.29 -25.38
N GLU A 41 13.15 -0.16 -24.70
CA GLU A 41 14.18 0.35 -23.80
C GLU A 41 14.12 -0.42 -22.48
N GLU A 42 15.15 -1.24 -22.24
CA GLU A 42 15.34 -1.99 -20.99
C GLU A 42 15.52 -0.99 -19.84
N LYS A 43 14.40 -0.51 -19.29
CA LYS A 43 14.40 0.27 -18.05
C LYS A 43 15.12 -0.58 -17.00
N PRO A 44 15.97 0.02 -16.15
CA PRO A 44 16.69 -0.73 -15.13
C PRO A 44 15.69 -1.60 -14.37
N LYS A 45 15.89 -2.93 -14.46
CA LYS A 45 15.02 -3.92 -13.83
C LYS A 45 14.98 -3.58 -12.34
N ARG A 46 13.84 -3.01 -11.91
CA ARG A 46 13.65 -2.65 -10.50
C ARG A 46 13.80 -3.90 -9.66
N ALA A 47 14.45 -3.75 -8.50
CA ALA A 47 14.54 -4.84 -7.54
C ALA A 47 13.13 -5.38 -7.24
N PRO A 48 12.95 -6.71 -7.19
CA PRO A 48 11.65 -7.31 -7.00
C PRO A 48 11.08 -6.90 -5.64
N SER A 49 9.87 -6.34 -5.65
CA SER A 49 9.11 -6.03 -4.44
C SER A 49 8.93 -7.28 -3.56
N LYS A 50 8.72 -7.09 -2.25
CA LYS A 50 8.41 -8.18 -1.31
C LYS A 50 7.27 -9.06 -1.81
N TYR A 51 6.22 -8.45 -2.37
CA TYR A 51 5.11 -9.19 -2.97
C TYR A 51 5.55 -10.02 -4.19
N ALA A 52 6.43 -9.51 -5.05
CA ALA A 52 6.91 -10.25 -6.21
C ALA A 52 7.75 -11.47 -5.79
N GLN A 53 8.57 -11.32 -4.76
CA GLN A 53 9.32 -12.43 -4.16
C GLN A 53 8.37 -13.48 -3.56
N PHE A 54 7.34 -13.02 -2.84
CA PHE A 54 6.31 -13.87 -2.28
C PHE A 54 5.54 -14.66 -3.35
N VAL A 55 5.17 -13.98 -4.44
CA VAL A 55 4.49 -14.62 -5.57
C VAL A 55 5.40 -15.68 -6.17
N LYS A 56 6.67 -15.36 -6.45
CA LYS A 56 7.64 -16.32 -6.99
C LYS A 56 7.78 -17.57 -6.13
N ALA A 57 7.82 -17.42 -4.80
CA ALA A 57 7.95 -18.55 -3.86
C ALA A 57 6.68 -19.40 -3.72
N ASN A 58 5.49 -18.82 -3.91
CA ASN A 58 4.22 -19.52 -3.68
C ASN A 58 3.51 -19.96 -4.97
N LEU A 59 3.87 -19.41 -6.14
CA LEU A 59 3.26 -19.78 -7.43
C LEU A 59 3.37 -21.28 -7.74
N PRO A 60 4.50 -21.98 -7.49
CA PRO A 60 4.63 -23.40 -7.76
C PRO A 60 3.66 -24.27 -6.95
N LYS A 61 3.24 -23.82 -5.76
CA LYS A 61 2.30 -24.56 -4.88
C LYS A 61 0.90 -24.68 -5.47
N TYR A 62 0.55 -23.79 -6.41
CA TYR A 62 -0.75 -23.77 -7.06
C TYR A 62 -0.66 -24.25 -8.51
N SER A 63 0.43 -24.91 -8.92
CA SER A 63 0.68 -25.34 -10.32
C SER A 63 -0.47 -26.09 -10.98
N GLN A 64 -1.26 -26.81 -10.18
CA GLN A 64 -2.48 -27.53 -10.59
C GLN A 64 -3.62 -26.63 -11.12
N LEU A 65 -3.59 -25.32 -10.85
CA LEU A 65 -4.63 -24.37 -11.25
C LEU A 65 -4.25 -23.57 -12.51
N PRO A 66 -5.24 -23.07 -13.28
CA PRO A 66 -5.01 -22.10 -14.34
C PRO A 66 -4.31 -20.83 -13.83
N ASN A 67 -3.51 -20.17 -14.67
CA ASN A 67 -2.65 -19.05 -14.25
C ASN A 67 -3.40 -17.91 -13.52
N LYS A 68 -4.61 -17.57 -13.98
CA LYS A 68 -5.44 -16.55 -13.33
C LYS A 68 -5.78 -16.92 -11.88
N GLU A 69 -6.14 -18.18 -11.65
CA GLU A 69 -6.50 -18.69 -10.33
C GLU A 69 -5.29 -18.87 -9.42
N ARG A 70 -4.13 -19.26 -9.98
CA ARG A 70 -2.85 -19.28 -9.26
C ARG A 70 -2.53 -17.94 -8.63
N LEU A 71 -2.59 -16.88 -9.43
CA LEU A 71 -2.31 -15.52 -8.95
C LEU A 71 -3.36 -15.06 -7.93
N ALA A 72 -4.64 -15.39 -8.14
CA ALA A 72 -5.70 -15.06 -7.20
C ALA A 72 -5.51 -15.74 -5.83
N ALA A 73 -5.14 -17.03 -5.83
CA ALA A 73 -4.87 -17.78 -4.60
C ALA A 73 -3.67 -17.19 -3.82
N VAL A 74 -2.58 -16.90 -4.53
CA VAL A 74 -1.40 -16.26 -3.95
C VAL A 74 -1.72 -14.86 -3.41
N ALA A 75 -2.53 -14.07 -4.13
CA ALA A 75 -2.94 -12.74 -3.68
C ALA A 75 -3.81 -12.79 -2.42
N LYS A 76 -4.74 -13.76 -2.33
CA LYS A 76 -5.54 -14.00 -1.13
C LYS A 76 -4.65 -14.35 0.07
N LEU A 77 -3.69 -15.26 -0.13
CA LEU A 77 -2.74 -15.66 0.91
C LEU A 77 -1.91 -14.47 1.41
N TRP A 78 -1.43 -13.63 0.49
CA TRP A 78 -0.68 -12.41 0.83
C TRP A 78 -1.51 -11.44 1.68
N LYS A 79 -2.77 -11.20 1.29
CA LYS A 79 -3.68 -10.31 2.02
C LYS A 79 -3.92 -10.82 3.44
N GLN A 80 -4.14 -12.13 3.60
CA GLN A 80 -4.33 -12.76 4.92
C GLN A 80 -3.10 -12.57 5.81
N GLN A 81 -1.89 -12.78 5.27
CA GLN A 81 -0.64 -12.57 6.00
C GLN A 81 -0.47 -11.12 6.47
N GLN A 82 -0.84 -10.15 5.62
CA GLN A 82 -0.78 -8.72 5.98
C GLN A 82 -1.76 -8.36 7.09
N GLN A 83 -2.97 -8.92 7.08
CA GLN A 83 -3.96 -8.68 8.14
C GLN A 83 -3.50 -9.25 9.49
N LEU A 84 -2.96 -10.48 9.50
CA LEU A 84 -2.38 -11.10 10.69
C LEU A 84 -1.20 -10.28 11.24
N GLN A 85 -0.34 -9.76 10.36
CA GLN A 85 0.77 -8.92 10.77
C GLN A 85 0.31 -7.60 11.40
N GLN A 86 -0.72 -6.96 10.83
CA GLN A 86 -1.30 -5.74 11.41
C GLN A 86 -1.96 -6.00 12.77
N GLN A 87 -2.68 -7.12 12.93
CA GLN A 87 -3.26 -7.51 14.22
C GLN A 87 -2.19 -7.76 15.29
N ARG A 88 -1.05 -8.37 14.92
CA ARG A 88 0.07 -8.56 15.85
C ARG A 88 0.76 -7.26 16.25
N GLN A 89 0.77 -6.25 15.39
CA GLN A 89 1.39 -4.96 15.70
C GLN A 89 0.47 -3.99 16.46
N HIS A 90 -0.86 -4.21 16.45
CA HIS A 90 -1.83 -3.42 17.22
C HIS A 90 -2.79 -4.29 18.04
N PRO A 91 -2.35 -4.88 19.17
CA PRO A 91 -3.20 -5.74 20.00
C PRO A 91 -4.33 -5.00 20.75
N GLN A 92 -4.35 -3.66 20.77
CA GLN A 92 -5.15 -2.90 21.75
C GLN A 92 -6.62 -2.65 21.37
N VAL A 93 -7.04 -2.89 20.12
CA VAL A 93 -8.36 -2.41 19.63
C VAL A 93 -9.52 -3.35 19.97
N LEU A 94 -9.26 -4.60 20.35
CA LEU A 94 -10.32 -5.58 20.62
C LEU A 94 -10.85 -5.56 22.06
N GLN A 95 -10.12 -4.94 23.00
CA GLN A 95 -10.50 -4.96 24.41
C GLN A 95 -11.48 -3.84 24.81
N GLN A 96 -11.66 -2.82 23.96
CA GLN A 96 -12.45 -1.64 24.32
C GLN A 96 -13.96 -1.77 24.01
N ARG A 97 -14.40 -2.88 23.39
CA ARG A 97 -15.82 -3.07 23.00
C ARG A 97 -16.72 -3.68 24.09
N GLN A 98 -16.18 -3.94 25.28
CA GLN A 98 -16.92 -4.56 26.40
C GLN A 98 -17.10 -3.64 27.62
N GLN A 99 -17.30 -2.34 27.42
CA GLN A 99 -17.84 -1.52 28.50
C GLN A 99 -19.38 -1.49 28.42
N PRO A 100 -20.10 -2.21 29.30
CA PRO A 100 -21.53 -2.01 29.43
C PRO A 100 -21.75 -0.60 29.98
N GLN A 101 -22.45 0.22 29.19
CA GLN A 101 -22.94 1.53 29.63
C GLN A 101 -23.92 1.31 30.78
N LYS A 102 -23.45 1.52 32.02
CA LYS A 102 -24.32 1.57 33.18
C LYS A 102 -25.24 2.77 33.00
N ARG A 103 -26.49 2.52 32.63
CA ARG A 103 -27.56 3.51 32.71
C ARG A 103 -27.70 3.91 34.19
N ARG A 104 -27.38 5.17 34.49
CA ARG A 104 -27.74 5.79 35.76
C ARG A 104 -29.25 6.01 35.77
N VAL A 105 -29.88 5.61 36.88
CA VAL A 105 -31.28 5.89 37.27
C VAL A 105 -31.37 7.33 37.76
#